data_AF-A0AA97GP79-F1
#
_entry.id   AF-A0AA97GP79-F1
#
_cell.length_a   1.000
_cell.length_b   1.000
_cell.length_c   1.000
_cell.angle_alpha   90.00
_cell.angle_beta   90.00
_cell.angle_gamma   90.00
#
_symmetry.space_group_name_H-M   'P 1'
#
loop_
_entity.id
_entity.type
_entity.pdbx_description
1 polymer ?
#
loop_
_entity_poly.entity_id
_entity_poly.type
_entity_poly.pdbx_seq_one_letter_code
_entity_poly.pdbx_strand_id
1 'polypeptide(L)'
;MKILIDYLQLGANGIILMILSWLYFAYVKNIKAEIKLKDEHIRISEKNLAFWKDRAIELEKKSPEFFEGILENRIKIREQELSRLNDDTLKNKSEIEDKNRQLEKLNSELEKAKYFSRALTYYDINIDDDVLIPESEIELIDLGEIFVDSASLMITDPCYISTEWKDVKYIAEDSYIDTQSGDIYKYKEDFNRFDEVLMPYNKDVNQLIKDGTLSLIKENRPLSYSYVGASYATSSDSGYGILPFDNGNLGAALCIRTVYGDGAYRVMGEQYKGRIIRIYIDLQ
;
A
#
# COMPACT_ATOMS: atom_id res chain seq x y z
N MET A 1 96.98 -98.62 -36.79
CA MET A 1 97.07 -97.17 -37.10
C MET A 1 95.71 -96.53 -37.41
N LYS A 2 94.74 -97.22 -38.05
CA LYS A 2 93.38 -96.67 -38.31
C LYS A 2 92.54 -96.35 -37.05
N ILE A 3 92.54 -97.23 -36.04
CA ILE A 3 91.72 -97.06 -34.82
C ILE A 3 92.11 -95.80 -34.01
N LEU A 4 93.39 -95.42 -34.00
CA LEU A 4 93.85 -94.25 -33.24
C LEU A 4 93.40 -92.93 -33.90
N ILE A 5 93.32 -92.91 -35.23
CA ILE A 5 92.88 -91.75 -36.02
C ILE A 5 91.38 -91.54 -35.86
N ASP A 6 90.58 -92.60 -35.86
CA ASP A 6 89.12 -92.52 -35.66
C ASP A 6 88.76 -91.98 -34.28
N TYR A 7 89.47 -92.38 -33.21
CA TYR A 7 89.26 -91.83 -31.85
C TYR A 7 89.68 -90.36 -31.74
N LEU A 8 90.74 -89.94 -32.43
CA LEU A 8 91.20 -88.55 -32.44
C LEU A 8 90.24 -87.65 -33.23
N GLN A 9 89.65 -88.18 -34.31
CA GLN A 9 88.62 -87.51 -35.11
C GLN A 9 87.28 -87.43 -34.36
N LEU A 10 86.91 -88.47 -33.61
CA LEU A 10 85.75 -88.45 -32.70
C LEU A 10 85.93 -87.42 -31.57
N GLY A 11 87.13 -87.34 -30.99
CA GLY A 11 87.49 -86.34 -29.99
C GLY A 11 87.46 -84.91 -30.52
N ALA A 12 88.01 -84.68 -31.72
CA ALA A 12 87.95 -83.38 -32.40
C ALA A 12 86.51 -82.96 -32.73
N ASN A 13 85.68 -83.87 -33.22
CA ASN A 13 84.25 -83.61 -33.46
C ASN A 13 83.49 -83.31 -32.16
N GLY A 14 83.83 -83.99 -31.06
CA GLY A 14 83.28 -83.70 -29.72
C GLY A 14 83.63 -82.29 -29.22
N ILE A 15 84.87 -81.84 -29.43
CA ILE A 15 85.30 -80.48 -29.08
C ILE A 15 84.57 -79.43 -29.95
N ILE A 16 84.45 -79.67 -31.25
CA ILE A 16 83.71 -78.78 -32.16
C ILE A 16 82.23 -78.69 -31.75
N LEU A 17 81.59 -79.80 -31.39
CA LEU A 17 80.21 -79.80 -30.89
C LEU A 17 80.07 -79.04 -29.57
N MET A 18 81.05 -79.11 -28.67
CA MET A 18 81.06 -78.30 -27.45
C MET A 18 81.21 -76.81 -27.74
N ILE A 19 82.11 -76.43 -28.66
CA ILE A 19 82.29 -75.03 -29.09
C ILE A 19 81.02 -74.50 -29.75
N LEU A 20 80.39 -75.27 -30.63
CA LEU A 20 79.12 -74.92 -31.29
C LEU A 20 77.97 -74.81 -30.29
N SER A 21 77.90 -75.72 -29.31
CA SER A 21 76.90 -75.67 -28.23
C SER A 21 77.08 -74.43 -27.35
N TRP A 22 78.33 -74.05 -27.07
CA TRP A 22 78.63 -72.84 -26.30
C TRP A 22 78.32 -71.56 -27.09
N LEU A 23 78.66 -71.51 -28.37
CA LEU A 23 78.28 -70.43 -29.28
C LEU A 23 76.76 -70.28 -29.39
N TYR A 24 76.03 -71.40 -29.52
CA TYR A 24 74.58 -71.40 -29.53
C TYR A 24 74.02 -70.88 -28.19
N PHE A 25 74.56 -71.32 -27.06
CA PHE A 25 74.15 -70.84 -25.75
C PHE A 25 74.44 -69.33 -25.57
N ALA A 26 75.60 -68.86 -26.01
CA ALA A 26 75.96 -67.44 -25.99
C ALA A 26 75.04 -66.61 -26.89
N TYR A 27 74.70 -67.11 -28.07
CA TYR A 27 73.76 -66.48 -29.01
C TYR A 27 72.34 -66.40 -28.42
N VAL A 28 71.83 -67.49 -27.84
CA VAL A 28 70.53 -67.51 -27.15
C VAL A 28 70.52 -66.56 -25.97
N LYS A 29 71.62 -66.48 -25.21
CA LYS A 29 71.76 -65.53 -24.10
C LYS A 29 71.77 -64.08 -24.59
N ASN A 30 72.42 -63.80 -25.72
CA ASN A 30 72.44 -62.47 -26.33
C ASN A 30 71.05 -62.06 -26.84
N ILE A 31 70.32 -62.95 -27.53
CA ILE A 31 68.94 -62.68 -27.95
C ILE A 31 68.04 -62.41 -26.75
N LYS A 32 68.14 -63.21 -25.68
CA LYS A 32 67.37 -62.96 -24.45
C LYS A 32 67.71 -61.62 -23.81
N ALA A 33 68.97 -61.21 -23.85
CA ALA A 33 69.39 -59.90 -23.36
C ALA A 33 68.85 -58.76 -24.26
N GLU A 34 68.89 -58.92 -25.58
CA GLU A 34 68.35 -57.94 -26.53
C GLU A 34 66.82 -57.81 -26.42
N ILE A 35 66.09 -58.92 -26.26
CA ILE A 35 64.64 -58.91 -26.00
C ILE A 35 64.36 -58.17 -24.69
N LYS A 36 65.11 -58.46 -23.63
CA LYS A 36 64.94 -57.78 -22.33
C LYS A 36 65.22 -56.27 -22.42
N LEU A 37 66.23 -55.87 -23.21
CA LEU A 37 66.51 -54.45 -23.48
C LEU A 37 65.38 -53.80 -24.29
N LYS A 38 64.84 -54.48 -25.30
CA LYS A 38 63.71 -53.97 -26.08
C LYS A 38 62.44 -53.86 -25.24
N ASP A 39 62.14 -54.83 -24.38
CA ASP A 39 61.04 -54.75 -23.43
C ASP A 39 61.20 -53.58 -22.46
N GLU A 40 62.43 -53.33 -22.00
CA GLU A 40 62.73 -52.18 -21.15
C GLU A 40 62.57 -50.86 -21.91
N HIS A 41 63.00 -50.79 -23.17
CA HIS A 41 62.76 -49.64 -24.05
C HIS A 41 61.28 -49.39 -24.33
N ILE A 42 60.49 -50.44 -24.57
CA ILE A 42 59.04 -50.35 -24.75
C ILE A 42 58.41 -49.81 -23.48
N ARG A 43 58.77 -50.34 -22.31
CA ARG A 43 58.24 -49.86 -21.02
C ARG A 43 58.62 -48.40 -20.73
N ILE A 44 59.84 -47.98 -21.09
CA ILE A 44 60.27 -46.57 -20.97
C ILE A 44 59.47 -45.70 -21.94
N SER A 45 59.23 -46.16 -23.17
CA SER A 45 58.44 -45.45 -24.17
C SER A 45 56.97 -45.30 -23.74
N GLU A 46 56.36 -46.35 -23.21
CA GLU A 46 55.00 -46.31 -22.66
C GLU A 46 54.88 -45.32 -21.50
N LYS A 47 55.86 -45.32 -20.58
CA LYS A 47 55.91 -44.33 -19.49
C LYS A 47 56.04 -42.90 -20.01
N ASN A 48 56.87 -42.69 -21.03
CA ASN A 48 57.01 -41.37 -21.63
C ASN A 48 55.73 -40.94 -22.35
N LEU A 49 55.04 -41.85 -23.04
CA LEU A 49 53.77 -41.56 -23.70
C LEU A 49 52.70 -41.19 -22.67
N ALA A 50 52.58 -41.98 -21.59
CA ALA A 50 51.69 -41.66 -20.48
C ALA A 50 52.00 -40.29 -19.88
N PHE A 51 53.28 -39.99 -19.62
CA PHE A 51 53.72 -38.69 -19.13
C PHE A 51 53.34 -37.54 -20.06
N TRP A 52 53.55 -37.69 -21.38
CA TRP A 52 53.18 -36.66 -22.36
C TRP A 52 51.67 -36.50 -22.49
N LYS A 53 50.90 -37.59 -22.37
CA LYS A 53 49.44 -37.56 -22.35
C LYS A 53 48.92 -36.81 -21.13
N ASP A 54 49.46 -37.11 -19.95
CA ASP A 54 49.09 -36.42 -18.71
C ASP A 54 49.43 -34.93 -18.80
N ARG A 55 50.61 -34.60 -19.36
CA ARG A 55 51.04 -33.22 -19.56
C ARG A 55 50.20 -32.47 -20.59
N ALA A 56 49.74 -33.14 -21.65
CA ALA A 56 48.82 -32.55 -22.63
C ALA A 56 47.47 -32.23 -21.98
N ILE A 57 46.93 -33.14 -21.15
CA ILE A 57 45.70 -32.92 -20.39
C ILE A 57 45.86 -31.75 -19.40
N GLU A 58 47.02 -31.63 -18.74
CA GLU A 58 47.30 -30.47 -17.88
C GLU A 58 47.38 -29.14 -18.65
N LEU A 59 47.93 -29.16 -19.87
CA LEU A 59 48.01 -27.98 -20.72
C LEU A 59 46.64 -27.59 -21.28
N GLU A 60 45.80 -28.55 -21.66
CA GLU A 60 44.40 -28.31 -22.06
C GLU A 60 43.60 -27.68 -20.91
N LYS A 61 43.78 -28.15 -19.67
CA LYS A 61 43.16 -27.51 -18.49
C LYS A 61 43.67 -26.10 -18.21
N LYS A 62 44.85 -25.76 -18.73
CA LYS A 62 45.44 -24.42 -18.62
C LYS A 62 45.22 -23.59 -19.89
N SER A 63 44.54 -24.14 -20.90
CA SER A 63 44.34 -23.44 -22.15
C SER A 63 43.37 -22.27 -21.93
N PRO A 64 43.58 -21.13 -22.63
CA PRO A 64 42.66 -20.00 -22.57
C PRO A 64 41.22 -20.39 -22.91
N GLU A 65 41.03 -21.28 -23.90
CA GLU A 65 39.72 -21.77 -24.34
C GLU A 65 38.95 -22.51 -23.23
N PHE A 66 39.64 -23.33 -22.44
CA PHE A 66 39.03 -24.02 -21.30
C PHE A 66 38.59 -23.03 -20.22
N PHE A 67 39.42 -22.02 -19.94
CA PHE A 67 39.06 -20.96 -19.00
C PHE A 67 37.93 -20.07 -19.51
N GLU A 68 37.91 -19.73 -20.80
CA GLU A 68 36.82 -18.97 -21.43
C GLU A 68 35.50 -19.73 -21.29
N GLY A 69 35.46 -21.04 -21.58
CA GLY A 69 34.26 -21.85 -21.39
C GLY A 69 33.79 -21.95 -19.93
N ILE A 70 34.71 -22.00 -18.96
CA ILE A 70 34.34 -21.95 -17.53
C ILE A 70 33.81 -20.57 -17.16
N LEU A 71 34.47 -19.51 -17.60
CA LEU A 71 34.08 -18.13 -17.29
C LEU A 71 32.72 -17.80 -17.90
N GLU A 72 32.48 -18.20 -19.16
CA GLU A 72 31.20 -18.04 -19.83
C GLU A 72 30.08 -18.76 -19.09
N ASN A 73 30.29 -20.03 -18.71
CA ASN A 73 29.32 -20.76 -17.89
C ASN A 73 29.06 -20.08 -16.55
N ARG A 74 30.10 -19.57 -15.90
CA ARG A 74 29.96 -18.88 -14.61
C ARG A 74 29.23 -17.56 -14.76
N ILE A 75 29.51 -16.79 -15.81
CA ILE A 75 28.82 -15.54 -16.14
C ILE A 75 27.34 -15.84 -16.39
N LYS A 76 27.04 -16.84 -17.22
CA LYS A 76 25.67 -17.26 -17.51
C LYS A 76 24.89 -17.67 -16.27
N ILE A 77 25.50 -18.45 -15.37
CA ILE A 77 24.87 -18.82 -14.09
C ILE A 77 24.61 -17.58 -13.23
N ARG A 78 25.54 -16.62 -13.21
CA ARG A 78 25.37 -15.37 -12.45
C ARG A 78 24.31 -14.47 -13.04
N GLU A 79 24.22 -14.36 -14.36
CA GLU A 79 23.18 -13.60 -15.06
C GLU A 79 21.79 -14.19 -14.79
N GLN A 80 21.65 -15.51 -14.86
CA GLN A 80 20.40 -16.19 -14.52
C GLN A 80 19.99 -15.93 -13.06
N GLU A 81 20.95 -16.01 -12.13
CA GLU A 81 20.67 -15.75 -10.72
C GLU A 81 20.33 -14.28 -10.45
N LEU A 82 20.98 -13.33 -11.13
CA LEU A 82 20.63 -11.91 -11.06
C LEU A 82 19.23 -11.64 -11.60
N SER A 83 18.85 -12.26 -12.72
CA SER A 83 17.49 -12.15 -13.26
C SER A 83 16.46 -12.67 -12.26
N ARG A 84 16.70 -13.86 -11.69
CA ARG A 84 15.82 -14.47 -10.68
C ARG A 84 15.67 -13.57 -9.45
N LEU A 85 16.77 -13.04 -8.93
CA LEU A 85 16.75 -12.14 -7.77
C LEU A 85 16.02 -10.84 -8.08
N ASN A 86 16.16 -10.30 -9.29
CA ASN A 86 15.44 -9.11 -9.71
C ASN A 86 13.92 -9.35 -9.77
N ASP A 87 13.50 -10.49 -10.34
CA ASP A 87 12.08 -10.88 -10.40
C ASP A 87 11.50 -11.10 -8.98
N ASP A 88 12.23 -11.77 -8.10
CA ASP A 88 11.85 -11.96 -6.69
C ASP A 88 11.72 -10.60 -5.98
N THR A 89 12.62 -9.64 -6.26
CA THR A 89 12.58 -8.30 -5.66
C THR A 89 11.36 -7.51 -6.13
N LEU A 90 11.03 -7.56 -7.43
CA LEU A 90 9.84 -6.90 -7.98
C LEU A 90 8.56 -7.49 -7.40
N LYS A 91 8.47 -8.82 -7.29
CA LYS A 91 7.32 -9.50 -6.69
C LYS A 91 7.15 -9.15 -5.21
N ASN A 92 8.24 -9.16 -4.43
CA ASN A 92 8.20 -8.78 -3.02
C ASN A 92 7.78 -7.32 -2.84
N LYS A 93 8.25 -6.43 -3.73
CA LYS A 93 7.84 -5.02 -3.69
C LYS A 93 6.34 -4.86 -3.91
N SER A 94 5.76 -5.54 -4.91
CA SER A 94 4.31 -5.47 -5.14
C SER A 94 3.52 -6.07 -3.96
N GLU A 95 3.98 -7.18 -3.39
CA GLU A 95 3.32 -7.80 -2.23
C GLU A 95 3.34 -6.89 -0.99
N ILE A 96 4.45 -6.17 -0.76
CA ILE A 96 4.55 -5.18 0.31
C ILE A 96 3.60 -4.01 0.06
N GLU A 97 3.52 -3.49 -1.17
CA GLU A 97 2.60 -2.41 -1.52
C GLU A 97 1.13 -2.83 -1.31
N ASP A 98 0.76 -4.05 -1.70
CA ASP A 98 -0.58 -4.58 -1.49
C ASP A 98 -0.90 -4.80 0.00
N LYS A 99 0.04 -5.33 0.78
CA LYS A 99 -0.14 -5.47 2.24
C LYS A 99 -0.23 -4.12 2.94
N ASN A 100 0.53 -3.11 2.51
CA ASN A 100 0.42 -1.77 3.06
C ASN A 100 -0.95 -1.15 2.77
N ARG A 101 -1.49 -1.32 1.55
CA ARG A 101 -2.87 -0.89 1.23
C ARG A 101 -3.91 -1.60 2.08
N GLN A 102 -3.74 -2.90 2.31
CA GLN A 102 -4.63 -3.66 3.21
C GLN A 102 -4.54 -3.16 4.65
N LEU A 103 -3.34 -2.85 5.15
CA LEU A 103 -3.14 -2.27 6.48
C LEU A 103 -3.76 -0.88 6.60
N GLU A 104 -3.64 -0.03 5.59
CA GLU A 104 -4.30 1.29 5.58
C GLU A 104 -5.83 1.15 5.62
N LYS A 105 -6.38 0.23 4.83
CA LYS A 105 -7.82 -0.06 4.84
C LYS A 105 -8.26 -0.58 6.21
N LEU A 106 -7.52 -1.53 6.78
CA LEU A 106 -7.82 -2.10 8.09
C LEU A 106 -7.71 -1.06 9.21
N ASN A 107 -6.68 -0.21 9.17
CA ASN A 107 -6.53 0.90 10.12
C ASN A 107 -7.66 1.91 9.97
N SER A 108 -8.09 2.23 8.75
CA SER A 108 -9.25 3.10 8.53
C SER A 108 -10.54 2.48 9.09
N GLU A 109 -10.77 1.19 8.87
CA GLU A 109 -11.90 0.46 9.42
C GLU A 109 -11.83 0.37 10.95
N LEU A 110 -10.64 0.15 11.52
CA LEU A 110 -10.41 0.12 12.95
C LEU A 110 -10.61 1.49 13.60
N GLU A 111 -10.15 2.57 12.98
CA GLU A 111 -10.42 3.92 13.47
C GLU A 111 -11.92 4.23 13.40
N LYS A 112 -12.61 3.89 12.30
CA LYS A 112 -14.08 3.99 12.23
C LYS A 112 -14.74 3.19 13.36
N ALA A 113 -14.31 1.94 13.56
CA ALA A 113 -14.80 1.09 14.64
C ALA A 113 -14.50 1.68 16.02
N LYS A 114 -13.34 2.30 16.26
CA LYS A 114 -13.03 3.03 17.51
C LYS A 114 -13.92 4.26 17.70
N TYR A 115 -14.25 4.99 16.64
CA TYR A 115 -15.22 6.09 16.71
C TYR A 115 -16.62 5.58 17.11
N PHE A 116 -17.02 4.39 16.64
CA PHE A 116 -18.24 3.72 17.08
C PHE A 116 -18.13 3.15 18.52
N SER A 117 -16.97 2.57 18.85
CA SER A 117 -16.62 1.91 20.12
C SER A 117 -16.15 2.89 21.20
N ARG A 118 -16.29 4.21 21.02
CA ARG A 118 -16.25 5.15 22.15
C ARG A 118 -17.37 4.73 23.10
N ALA A 119 -16.97 3.96 24.10
CA ALA A 119 -17.75 3.39 25.19
C ALA A 119 -19.02 4.21 25.43
N LEU A 120 -20.13 3.74 24.89
CA LEU A 120 -21.42 4.32 25.18
C LEU A 120 -21.69 4.05 26.66
N THR A 121 -21.75 5.10 27.45
CA THR A 121 -22.16 5.03 28.84
C THR A 121 -23.65 5.33 28.91
N TYR A 122 -24.37 4.48 29.64
CA TYR A 122 -25.77 4.67 29.97
C TYR A 122 -25.87 4.85 31.47
N TYR A 123 -26.46 5.96 31.90
CA TYR A 123 -26.75 6.20 33.30
C TYR A 123 -27.90 5.29 33.77
N ASP A 124 -27.58 4.29 34.60
CA ASP A 124 -28.57 3.36 35.16
C ASP A 124 -29.13 3.92 36.46
N ILE A 125 -30.39 4.37 36.40
CA ILE A 125 -31.11 4.96 37.54
C ILE A 125 -31.13 4.04 38.77
N ASN A 126 -31.04 2.72 38.59
CA ASN A 126 -31.05 1.78 39.72
C ASN A 126 -29.70 1.69 40.44
N ILE A 127 -28.61 1.95 39.72
CA ILE A 127 -27.23 1.82 40.21
C ILE A 127 -26.65 3.21 40.55
N ASP A 128 -27.29 4.29 40.07
CA ASP A 128 -26.84 5.68 40.22
C ASP A 128 -25.42 5.89 39.68
N ASP A 129 -25.11 5.23 38.56
CA ASP A 129 -23.79 5.28 37.93
C ASP A 129 -23.88 5.06 36.42
N ASP A 130 -22.84 5.50 35.71
CA ASP A 130 -22.65 5.32 34.28
C ASP A 130 -22.14 3.91 33.97
N VAL A 131 -22.98 3.10 33.32
CA VAL A 131 -22.65 1.72 32.94
C VAL A 131 -22.25 1.67 31.48
N LEU A 132 -21.17 0.93 31.19
CA LEU A 132 -20.77 0.61 29.83
C LEU A 132 -21.83 -0.26 29.13
N ILE A 133 -22.36 0.22 28.01
CA ILE A 133 -23.33 -0.52 27.21
C ILE A 133 -22.58 -1.59 26.40
N PRO A 134 -22.92 -2.88 26.54
CA PRO A 134 -22.40 -3.92 25.65
C PRO A 134 -22.94 -3.71 24.25
N GLU A 135 -22.07 -3.69 23.23
CA GLU A 135 -22.48 -3.49 21.83
C GLU A 135 -23.51 -4.53 21.35
N SER A 136 -23.49 -5.74 21.91
CA SER A 136 -24.44 -6.81 21.60
C SER A 136 -25.88 -6.53 22.03
N GLU A 137 -26.10 -5.57 22.93
CA GLU A 137 -27.42 -5.24 23.48
C GLU A 137 -28.02 -3.96 22.85
N ILE A 138 -27.32 -3.36 21.89
CA ILE A 138 -27.79 -2.16 21.19
C ILE A 138 -28.63 -2.59 19.97
N GLU A 139 -29.88 -2.11 19.92
CA GLU A 139 -30.77 -2.31 18.78
C GLU A 139 -30.85 -1.04 17.93
N LEU A 140 -30.65 -1.17 16.62
CA LEU A 140 -30.88 -0.07 15.68
C LEU A 140 -32.36 -0.04 15.29
N ILE A 141 -33.02 1.09 15.52
CA ILE A 141 -34.43 1.29 15.19
C ILE A 141 -34.62 2.48 14.25
N ASP A 142 -35.66 2.40 13.43
CA ASP A 142 -36.12 3.53 12.60
C ASP A 142 -37.03 4.42 13.45
N LEU A 143 -36.67 5.69 13.59
CA LEU A 143 -37.45 6.68 14.35
C LEU A 143 -38.42 7.45 13.45
N GLY A 144 -38.24 7.39 12.13
CA GLY A 144 -39.09 8.05 11.14
C GLY A 144 -38.33 9.01 10.22
N GLU A 145 -39.05 10.00 9.69
CA GLU A 145 -38.54 10.95 8.70
C GLU A 145 -38.94 12.39 9.08
N ILE A 146 -38.05 13.34 8.81
CA ILE A 146 -38.28 14.77 8.99
C ILE A 146 -38.33 15.44 7.62
N PHE A 147 -39.44 16.12 7.33
CA PHE A 147 -39.61 16.92 6.13
C PHE A 147 -39.13 18.35 6.40
N VAL A 148 -38.17 18.81 5.62
CA VAL A 148 -37.57 20.15 5.71
C VAL A 148 -37.89 20.91 4.42
N ASP A 149 -38.37 22.14 4.57
CA ASP A 149 -38.79 23.04 3.47
C ASP A 149 -38.08 24.42 3.55
N SER A 150 -37.02 24.48 4.38
CA SER A 150 -36.23 25.69 4.63
C SER A 150 -34.73 25.42 4.65
N ALA A 151 -34.31 24.26 4.13
CA ALA A 151 -32.95 23.74 4.23
C ALA A 151 -32.35 23.74 5.66
N SER A 152 -33.20 23.80 6.69
CA SER A 152 -32.81 24.07 8.07
C SER A 152 -33.53 23.14 9.03
N LEU A 153 -32.79 22.54 9.96
CA LEU A 153 -33.32 21.66 10.99
C LEU A 153 -32.95 22.18 12.38
N MET A 154 -33.89 22.15 13.32
CA MET A 154 -33.68 22.56 14.70
C MET A 154 -34.00 21.41 15.65
N ILE A 155 -33.07 21.14 16.56
CA ILE A 155 -33.23 20.21 17.67
C ILE A 155 -33.35 21.03 18.95
N THR A 156 -34.46 20.90 19.66
CA THR A 156 -34.71 21.62 20.91
C THR A 156 -35.58 20.80 21.84
N ASP A 157 -35.49 21.08 23.14
CA ASP A 157 -36.45 20.56 24.12
C ASP A 157 -37.78 21.31 23.97
N PRO A 158 -38.89 20.60 23.66
CA PRO A 158 -40.19 21.22 23.49
C PRO A 158 -40.66 22.05 24.70
N CYS A 159 -40.19 21.73 25.91
CA CYS A 159 -40.59 22.46 27.13
C CYS A 159 -40.17 23.93 27.09
N TYR A 160 -39.05 24.26 26.41
CA TYR A 160 -38.57 25.63 26.32
C TYR A 160 -39.27 26.44 25.23
N ILE A 161 -39.94 25.80 24.26
CA ILE A 161 -40.63 26.53 23.17
C ILE A 161 -41.68 27.49 23.76
N SER A 162 -42.44 27.07 24.76
CA SER A 162 -43.49 27.92 25.33
C SER A 162 -42.97 29.04 26.25
N THR A 163 -41.76 28.90 26.80
CA THR A 163 -41.26 29.77 27.86
C THR A 163 -40.14 30.70 27.43
N GLU A 164 -39.26 30.23 26.55
CA GLU A 164 -38.01 30.91 26.17
C GLU A 164 -38.02 31.40 24.72
N TRP A 165 -38.96 30.92 23.88
CA TRP A 165 -39.00 31.29 22.48
C TRP A 165 -39.32 32.77 22.30
N LYS A 166 -38.42 33.48 21.60
CA LYS A 166 -38.57 34.90 21.36
C LYS A 166 -39.22 35.15 20.00
N ASP A 167 -40.25 35.99 20.00
CA ASP A 167 -40.79 36.56 18.76
C ASP A 167 -39.94 37.77 18.36
N VAL A 168 -38.94 37.52 17.52
CA VAL A 168 -38.05 38.52 16.96
C VAL A 168 -38.42 38.73 15.51
N LYS A 169 -38.53 39.98 15.08
CA LYS A 169 -38.77 40.30 13.67
C LYS A 169 -37.56 39.86 12.84
N TYR A 170 -37.80 38.98 11.86
CA TYR A 170 -36.78 38.61 10.89
C TYR A 170 -36.47 39.79 9.98
N ILE A 171 -35.18 40.10 9.86
CA ILE A 171 -34.67 41.15 8.98
C ILE A 171 -33.80 40.47 7.95
N ALA A 172 -34.37 40.19 6.78
CA ALA A 172 -33.64 39.72 5.61
C ALA A 172 -32.88 40.91 5.03
N GLU A 173 -31.63 41.09 5.42
CA GLU A 173 -30.78 42.11 4.83
C GLU A 173 -29.56 41.39 4.27
N ASP A 174 -29.71 40.80 3.09
CA ASP A 174 -28.58 40.59 2.20
C ASP A 174 -28.16 41.98 1.72
N SER A 175 -27.39 42.65 2.58
CA SER A 175 -26.81 43.95 2.30
C SER A 175 -25.52 43.74 1.52
N TYR A 176 -25.38 44.45 0.41
CA TYR A 176 -24.22 44.43 -0.45
C TYR A 176 -23.52 45.77 -0.37
N ILE A 177 -22.23 45.78 -0.08
CA ILE A 177 -21.42 46.99 -0.15
C ILE A 177 -20.78 47.08 -1.53
N ASP A 178 -20.91 48.23 -2.20
CA ASP A 178 -20.05 48.55 -3.33
C ASP A 178 -18.63 48.81 -2.82
N THR A 179 -17.70 48.00 -3.31
CA THR A 179 -16.28 48.10 -2.99
C THR A 179 -15.63 49.38 -3.51
N GLN A 180 -16.24 50.06 -4.50
CA GLN A 180 -15.71 51.29 -5.09
C GLN A 180 -16.28 52.56 -4.43
N SER A 181 -17.60 52.67 -4.31
CA SER A 181 -18.25 53.86 -3.73
C SER A 181 -18.44 53.78 -2.21
N GLY A 182 -18.50 52.58 -1.64
CA GLY A 182 -18.87 52.34 -0.24
C GLY A 182 -20.39 52.41 0.01
N ASP A 183 -21.21 52.53 -1.03
CA ASP A 183 -22.67 52.52 -0.90
C ASP A 183 -23.18 51.13 -0.53
N ILE A 184 -24.24 51.09 0.28
CA ILE A 184 -24.88 49.85 0.73
C ILE A 184 -26.19 49.69 -0.02
N TYR A 185 -26.35 48.55 -0.68
CA TYR A 185 -27.56 48.15 -1.40
C TYR A 185 -28.21 46.96 -0.69
N LYS A 186 -29.51 47.04 -0.43
CA LYS A 186 -30.27 46.04 0.33
C LYS A 186 -31.25 45.29 -0.56
N TYR A 187 -31.19 43.96 -0.48
CA TYR A 187 -32.19 43.11 -1.12
C TYR A 187 -33.59 43.36 -0.53
N LYS A 188 -34.61 43.46 -1.39
CA LYS A 188 -36.02 43.83 -1.10
C LYS A 188 -36.29 45.31 -0.75
N GLU A 189 -35.25 46.13 -0.62
CA GLU A 189 -35.41 47.59 -0.51
C GLU A 189 -34.94 48.29 -1.79
N ASP A 190 -33.69 48.06 -2.21
CA ASP A 190 -33.07 48.69 -3.37
C ASP A 190 -33.25 47.88 -4.67
N PHE A 191 -33.35 46.55 -4.56
CA PHE A 191 -33.62 45.66 -5.68
C PHE A 191 -34.39 44.41 -5.22
N ASN A 192 -35.27 43.90 -6.08
CA ASN A 192 -36.13 42.76 -5.73
C ASN A 192 -35.71 41.44 -6.38
N ARG A 193 -34.90 41.51 -7.44
CA ARG A 193 -34.39 40.33 -8.13
C ARG A 193 -32.93 40.53 -8.52
N PHE A 194 -32.18 39.44 -8.53
CA PHE A 194 -30.75 39.47 -8.86
C PHE A 194 -30.46 39.66 -10.36
N ASP A 195 -31.47 39.52 -11.23
CA ASP A 195 -31.42 39.82 -12.66
C ASP A 195 -31.82 41.26 -12.99
N GLU A 196 -32.15 42.07 -11.96
CA GLU A 196 -32.50 43.47 -12.13
C GLU A 196 -31.25 44.32 -12.37
N VAL A 197 -31.39 45.34 -13.23
CA VAL A 197 -30.31 46.30 -13.50
C VAL A 197 -30.21 47.30 -12.36
N LEU A 198 -29.08 47.30 -11.66
CA LEU A 198 -28.83 48.22 -10.56
C LEU A 198 -28.23 49.52 -11.10
N MET A 199 -28.97 50.62 -10.93
CA MET A 199 -28.44 51.96 -11.20
C MET A 199 -27.56 52.42 -10.03
N PRO A 200 -26.42 53.09 -10.30
CA PRO A 200 -26.00 53.68 -11.59
C PRO A 200 -25.15 52.79 -12.50
N TYR A 201 -24.81 51.56 -12.12
CA TYR A 201 -23.84 50.73 -12.85
C TYR A 201 -24.35 50.18 -14.20
N ASN A 202 -25.65 50.24 -14.45
CA ASN A 202 -26.30 49.75 -15.67
C ASN A 202 -25.93 48.29 -16.01
N LYS A 203 -25.70 47.49 -14.95
CA LYS A 203 -25.44 46.05 -14.99
C LYS A 203 -26.43 45.33 -14.09
N ASP A 204 -26.67 44.06 -14.36
CA ASP A 204 -27.46 43.23 -13.45
C ASP A 204 -26.70 42.96 -12.14
N VAL A 205 -27.44 42.76 -11.04
CA VAL A 205 -26.85 42.56 -9.70
C VAL A 205 -25.94 41.33 -9.67
N ASN A 206 -26.31 40.25 -10.37
CA ASN A 206 -25.49 39.04 -10.49
C ASN A 206 -24.11 39.32 -11.11
N GLN A 207 -24.05 40.13 -12.15
CA GLN A 207 -22.81 40.57 -12.80
C GLN A 207 -21.99 41.43 -11.84
N LEU A 208 -22.62 42.34 -11.09
CA LEU A 208 -21.92 43.17 -10.12
C LEU A 208 -21.31 42.37 -8.97
N ILE A 209 -22.00 41.32 -8.50
CA ILE A 209 -21.47 40.38 -7.49
C ILE A 209 -20.31 39.56 -8.09
N LYS A 210 -20.48 39.05 -9.32
CA LYS A 210 -19.47 38.23 -10.00
C LYS A 210 -18.20 39.03 -10.34
N ASP A 211 -18.37 40.29 -10.73
CA ASP A 211 -17.28 41.24 -11.02
C ASP A 211 -16.60 41.73 -9.72
N GLY A 212 -17.11 41.35 -8.53
CA GLY A 212 -16.61 41.77 -7.23
C GLY A 212 -16.87 43.26 -6.91
N THR A 213 -17.74 43.92 -7.69
CA THR A 213 -18.13 45.32 -7.43
C THR A 213 -19.00 45.37 -6.19
N LEU A 214 -20.02 44.51 -6.12
CA LEU A 214 -20.83 44.30 -4.92
C LEU A 214 -20.31 43.13 -4.10
N SER A 215 -20.06 43.35 -2.82
CA SER A 215 -19.67 42.32 -1.88
C SER A 215 -20.74 42.15 -0.80
N LEU A 216 -21.14 40.91 -0.52
CA LEU A 216 -22.12 40.63 0.54
C LEU A 216 -21.52 40.99 1.91
N ILE A 217 -22.22 41.84 2.65
CA ILE A 217 -21.87 42.19 4.03
C ILE A 217 -22.22 40.99 4.90
N LYS A 218 -21.20 40.26 5.36
CA LYS A 218 -21.36 39.20 6.35
C LYS A 218 -21.53 39.82 7.73
N GLU A 219 -22.77 40.03 8.16
CA GLU A 219 -23.05 40.46 9.53
C GLU A 219 -23.00 39.28 10.50
N ASN A 220 -22.12 39.38 11.50
CA ASN A 220 -22.12 38.46 12.62
C ASN A 220 -23.23 38.86 13.61
N ARG A 221 -24.41 38.26 13.45
CA ARG A 221 -25.58 38.57 14.27
C ARG A 221 -25.61 37.68 15.51
N PRO A 222 -25.99 38.22 16.68
CA PRO A 222 -26.15 37.41 17.88
C PRO A 222 -27.27 36.38 17.67
N LEU A 223 -26.96 35.12 17.97
CA LEU A 223 -27.96 34.06 17.96
C LEU A 223 -28.90 34.22 19.14
N SER A 224 -30.16 33.86 18.94
CA SER A 224 -31.18 33.85 19.98
C SER A 224 -32.07 32.64 19.79
N TYR A 225 -32.70 32.15 20.84
CA TYR A 225 -33.70 31.10 20.73
C TYR A 225 -35.01 31.67 20.13
N SER A 226 -35.01 31.79 18.81
CA SER A 226 -36.06 32.33 17.97
C SER A 226 -35.94 31.80 16.54
N TYR A 227 -36.98 32.01 15.73
CA TYR A 227 -36.92 31.75 14.29
C TYR A 227 -35.74 32.47 13.63
N VAL A 228 -35.52 33.72 14.02
CA VAL A 228 -34.48 34.58 13.47
C VAL A 228 -33.09 34.03 13.79
N GLY A 229 -32.86 33.65 15.04
CA GLY A 229 -31.60 33.06 15.45
C GLY A 229 -31.34 31.71 14.79
N ALA A 230 -32.38 30.88 14.62
CA ALA A 230 -32.27 29.62 13.89
C ALA A 230 -31.84 29.84 12.43
N SER A 231 -32.48 30.79 11.73
CA SER A 231 -32.13 31.13 10.35
C SER A 231 -30.71 31.71 10.23
N TYR A 232 -30.26 32.55 11.16
CA TYR A 232 -28.88 33.04 11.15
C TYR A 232 -27.86 31.93 11.42
N ALA A 233 -28.19 30.98 12.29
CA ALA A 233 -27.33 29.85 12.58
C ALA A 233 -27.12 28.95 11.35
N THR A 234 -28.17 28.66 10.58
CA THR A 234 -28.07 27.81 9.37
C THR A 234 -27.52 28.55 8.15
N SER A 235 -27.73 29.86 8.05
CA SER A 235 -27.13 30.69 6.99
C SER A 235 -25.66 31.06 7.23
N SER A 236 -25.10 30.72 8.40
CA SER A 236 -23.68 30.95 8.71
C SER A 236 -22.74 30.17 7.78
N ASP A 237 -21.48 30.58 7.73
CA ASP A 237 -20.43 29.88 6.98
C ASP A 237 -20.24 28.43 7.47
N SER A 238 -20.40 28.19 8.78
CA SER A 238 -20.36 26.84 9.36
C SER A 238 -21.61 26.02 9.03
N GLY A 239 -22.74 26.67 8.71
CA GLY A 239 -24.01 26.00 8.46
C GLY A 239 -24.63 25.36 9.70
N TYR A 240 -24.17 25.71 10.90
CA TYR A 240 -24.76 25.27 12.15
C TYR A 240 -24.51 26.28 13.27
N GLY A 241 -25.32 26.23 14.32
CA GLY A 241 -25.15 27.05 15.52
C GLY A 241 -25.98 26.56 16.70
N ILE A 242 -25.52 26.86 17.91
CA ILE A 242 -26.23 26.56 19.16
C ILE A 242 -26.92 27.85 19.61
N LEU A 243 -28.23 27.80 19.80
CA LEU A 243 -29.03 28.93 20.26
C LEU A 243 -28.95 29.04 21.80
N PRO A 244 -28.75 30.25 22.34
CA PRO A 244 -28.73 30.49 23.78
C PRO A 244 -30.14 30.66 24.36
N PHE A 245 -30.27 30.32 25.65
CA PHE A 245 -31.39 30.70 26.51
C PHE A 245 -31.42 32.22 26.77
N ASP A 246 -32.51 32.74 27.34
CA ASP A 246 -32.61 34.18 27.64
C ASP A 246 -31.53 34.67 28.63
N ASN A 247 -31.13 33.81 29.56
CA ASN A 247 -30.05 34.07 30.51
C ASN A 247 -28.63 34.02 29.90
N GLY A 248 -28.51 33.73 28.60
CA GLY A 248 -27.24 33.66 27.87
C GLY A 248 -26.55 32.30 27.90
N ASN A 249 -27.06 31.31 28.65
CA ASN A 249 -26.51 29.95 28.63
C ASN A 249 -26.77 29.29 27.27
N LEU A 250 -25.82 28.50 26.79
CA LEU A 250 -25.99 27.73 25.56
C LEU A 250 -26.84 26.47 25.80
N GLY A 251 -27.48 25.98 24.73
CA GLY A 251 -28.19 24.70 24.74
C GLY A 251 -29.71 24.79 24.64
N ALA A 252 -30.27 25.97 24.34
CA ALA A 252 -31.71 26.10 24.09
C ALA A 252 -32.12 25.34 22.82
N ALA A 253 -31.29 25.39 21.77
CA ALA A 253 -31.45 24.55 20.59
C ALA A 253 -30.13 24.38 19.81
N LEU A 254 -30.07 23.36 18.97
CA LEU A 254 -29.08 23.18 17.93
C LEU A 254 -29.75 23.36 16.57
N CYS A 255 -29.22 24.24 15.74
CA CYS A 255 -29.67 24.43 14.36
C CYS A 255 -28.59 24.00 13.38
N ILE A 256 -28.99 23.28 12.34
CA ILE A 256 -28.11 22.75 11.30
C ILE A 256 -28.72 22.96 9.92
N ARG A 257 -27.87 23.29 8.95
CA ARG A 257 -28.21 23.37 7.53
C ARG A 257 -28.10 21.98 6.92
N THR A 258 -29.12 21.59 6.17
CA THR A 258 -29.18 20.33 5.44
C THR A 258 -28.30 20.36 4.19
N VAL A 259 -27.87 19.21 3.66
CA VAL A 259 -26.96 19.16 2.49
C VAL A 259 -27.69 19.48 1.18
N TYR A 260 -28.80 18.78 0.87
CA TYR A 260 -29.57 19.02 -0.36
C TYR A 260 -30.64 20.10 -0.26
N GLY A 261 -30.78 20.73 0.90
CA GLY A 261 -31.81 21.73 1.14
C GLY A 261 -33.14 21.08 1.52
N ASP A 262 -34.18 21.36 0.75
CA ASP A 262 -35.53 20.88 1.07
C ASP A 262 -35.66 19.39 0.71
N GLY A 263 -36.30 18.61 1.58
CA GLY A 263 -36.37 17.16 1.42
C GLY A 263 -36.89 16.41 2.64
N ALA A 264 -36.96 15.08 2.49
CA ALA A 264 -37.28 14.15 3.57
C ALA A 264 -36.01 13.46 4.04
N TYR A 265 -35.68 13.64 5.32
CA TYR A 265 -34.46 13.14 5.92
C TYR A 265 -34.78 12.05 6.95
N ARG A 266 -34.08 10.92 6.85
CA ARG A 266 -34.34 9.75 7.71
C ARG A 266 -33.70 9.91 9.07
N VAL A 267 -34.41 9.52 10.11
CA VAL A 267 -33.95 9.54 11.50
C VAL A 267 -33.88 8.12 12.04
N MET A 268 -32.70 7.71 12.48
CA MET A 268 -32.44 6.41 13.08
C MET A 268 -32.02 6.57 14.53
N GLY A 269 -32.29 5.57 15.37
CA GLY A 269 -31.93 5.57 16.78
C GLY A 269 -31.22 4.30 17.18
N GLU A 270 -30.24 4.41 18.07
CA GLU A 270 -29.74 3.28 18.86
C GLU A 270 -30.56 3.19 20.15
N GLN A 271 -31.11 2.02 20.42
CA GLN A 271 -31.91 1.73 21.60
C GLN A 271 -31.18 0.74 22.50
N TYR A 272 -31.19 1.01 23.80
CA TYR A 272 -30.69 0.11 24.85
C TYR A 272 -31.67 0.07 26.01
N LYS A 273 -32.05 -1.13 26.48
CA LYS A 273 -33.07 -1.35 27.51
C LYS A 273 -34.38 -0.56 27.26
N GLY A 274 -34.80 -0.45 26.00
CA GLY A 274 -36.01 0.28 25.60
C GLY A 274 -35.88 1.80 25.55
N ARG A 275 -34.69 2.38 25.80
CA ARG A 275 -34.44 3.83 25.76
C ARG A 275 -33.51 4.19 24.62
N ILE A 276 -33.77 5.33 23.98
CA ILE A 276 -32.91 5.85 22.91
C ILE A 276 -31.67 6.46 23.54
N ILE A 277 -30.50 5.99 23.12
CA ILE A 277 -29.19 6.45 23.62
C ILE A 277 -28.46 7.32 22.59
N ARG A 278 -28.78 7.17 21.30
CA ARG A 278 -28.20 7.96 20.22
C ARG A 278 -29.22 8.12 19.10
N ILE A 279 -29.20 9.29 18.47
CA ILE A 279 -30.00 9.58 17.28
C ILE A 279 -29.04 9.93 16.15
N TYR A 280 -29.29 9.36 14.98
CA TYR A 280 -28.65 9.69 13.72
C TYR A 280 -29.69 10.34 12.82
N ILE A 281 -29.39 11.54 12.33
CA ILE A 281 -30.19 12.21 11.30
C ILE A 281 -29.36 12.14 10.02
N ASP A 282 -29.85 11.39 9.04
CA ASP A 282 -29.18 11.26 7.76
C ASP A 282 -29.58 12.44 6.87
N LEU A 283 -28.67 13.41 6.78
CA LEU A 283 -28.82 14.63 6.00
C LEU A 283 -28.25 14.52 4.59
N GLN A 284 -28.12 13.30 4.05
CA GLN A 284 -27.67 12.95 2.68
C GLN A 284 -27.79 14.11 1.72
#